data_AF-A0A1F7F5C1-F1
#
_entry.id   AF-A0A1F7F5C1-F1
#
_cell.length_a   1.000
_cell.length_b   1.000
_cell.length_c   1.000
_cell.angle_alpha   90.00
_cell.angle_beta   90.00
_cell.angle_gamma   90.00
#
_symmetry.space_group_name_H-M   'P 1'
#
loop_
_entity.id
_entity.type
_entity.pdbx_description
1 polymer ?
#
loop_
_entity_poly.entity_id
_entity_poly.type
_entity_poly.pdbx_seq_one_letter_code
_entity_poly.pdbx_strand_id
1 'polypeptide(L)'
;MASHETVKQKIAHLVIEAMKADFTVPRLAGGAALGIFVSFLPIMGVQTFLIVALAALLHMNKASALLFSLVLNPATFIPIYGFNYWVGFHLLARQGEQPGVTELIQHLRNLNLDSFSWATLHLVAPLFAGSFVVGALAAVIVFGMVYLLLVKNRKRFPGLR
;
A
#
# COMPACT_ATOMS: atom_id res chain seq x y z
N MET A 1 4.44 -14.63 30.55
CA MET A 1 3.25 -14.06 29.86
C MET A 1 3.07 -12.55 30.09
N ALA A 2 3.39 -11.98 31.27
CA ALA A 2 3.24 -10.55 31.56
C ALA A 2 4.17 -9.58 30.78
N SER A 3 5.31 -10.02 30.22
CA SER A 3 6.24 -9.13 29.49
C SER A 3 5.81 -8.78 28.06
N HIS A 4 5.00 -9.63 27.40
CA HIS A 4 4.51 -9.33 26.05
C HIS A 4 3.42 -8.25 26.06
N GLU A 5 2.66 -8.15 27.14
CA GLU A 5 1.57 -7.18 27.28
C GLU A 5 2.11 -5.76 27.49
N THR A 6 3.16 -5.61 28.29
CA THR A 6 3.86 -4.34 28.50
C THR A 6 4.57 -3.83 27.24
N VAL A 7 5.15 -4.72 26.43
CA VAL A 7 5.77 -4.34 25.15
C VAL A 7 4.72 -3.86 24.15
N LYS A 8 3.60 -4.57 23.98
CA LYS A 8 2.51 -4.15 23.08
C LYS A 8 1.94 -2.78 23.49
N GLN A 9 1.73 -2.56 24.79
CA GLN A 9 1.25 -1.29 25.32
C GLN A 9 2.25 -0.15 25.07
N LYS A 10 3.55 -0.40 25.25
CA LYS A 10 4.60 0.59 24.99
C LYS A 10 4.69 0.96 23.51
N ILE A 11 4.60 -0.03 22.60
CA ILE A 11 4.56 0.21 21.16
C ILE A 11 3.32 1.01 20.78
N ALA A 12 2.14 0.62 21.28
CA ALA A 12 0.90 1.34 21.01
C ALA A 12 0.97 2.80 21.49
N HIS A 13 1.57 3.04 22.66
CA HIS A 13 1.77 4.40 23.17
C HIS A 13 2.66 5.23 22.25
N LEU A 14 3.82 4.69 21.85
CA LEU A 14 4.76 5.38 20.94
C LEU A 14 4.13 5.69 19.58
N VAL A 15 3.34 4.76 19.04
CA VAL A 15 2.62 4.94 17.78
C VAL A 15 1.59 6.07 17.90
N ILE A 16 0.80 6.07 18.97
CA ILE A 16 -0.21 7.10 19.23
C ILE A 16 0.47 8.46 19.41
N GLU A 17 1.60 8.51 20.12
CA GLU A 17 2.38 9.71 20.34
C GLU A 17 2.97 10.27 19.03
N ALA A 18 3.52 9.40 18.18
CA ALA A 18 3.99 9.80 16.85
C ALA A 18 2.86 10.30 15.95
N MET A 19 1.67 9.69 16.02
CA MET A 19 0.49 10.19 15.30
C MET A 19 0.09 11.58 15.81
N LYS A 20 0.18 11.83 17.12
CA LYS A 20 -0.17 13.10 17.76
C LYS A 20 0.75 14.28 17.41
N ALA A 21 1.97 14.02 16.95
CA ALA A 21 2.91 15.08 16.57
C ALA A 21 2.41 15.93 15.38
N ASP A 22 1.61 15.36 14.47
CA ASP A 22 1.02 16.01 13.28
C ASP A 22 -0.50 15.71 13.17
N PHE A 23 -1.27 16.16 14.17
CA PHE A 23 -2.63 15.66 14.45
C PHE A 23 -3.76 16.55 13.90
N THR A 24 -3.91 16.65 12.58
CA THR A 24 -5.16 17.13 11.97
C THR A 24 -5.88 15.97 11.27
N VAL A 25 -7.22 15.98 11.29
CA VAL A 25 -8.03 14.92 10.63
C VAL A 25 -7.60 14.70 9.18
N PRO A 26 -7.45 15.75 8.34
CA PRO A 26 -7.08 15.56 6.94
C PRO A 26 -5.67 14.99 6.77
N ARG A 27 -4.70 15.38 7.60
CA ARG A 27 -3.31 14.88 7.51
C ARG A 27 -3.20 13.42 7.93
N LEU A 28 -3.98 13.00 8.92
CA LEU A 28 -4.01 11.61 9.37
C LEU A 28 -4.69 10.71 8.32
N ALA A 29 -5.86 11.12 7.82
CA ALA A 29 -6.57 10.42 6.76
C ALA A 29 -5.75 10.37 5.47
N GLY A 30 -5.10 11.47 5.08
CA GLY A 30 -4.21 11.55 3.93
C GLY A 30 -2.97 10.68 4.08
N GLY A 31 -2.37 10.65 5.28
CA GLY A 31 -1.29 9.72 5.60
C GLY A 31 -1.74 8.27 5.44
N ALA A 32 -2.87 7.88 6.03
CA ALA A 32 -3.42 6.54 5.90
C ALA A 32 -3.65 6.13 4.44
N ALA A 33 -4.28 7.01 3.65
CA ALA A 33 -4.54 6.78 2.23
C ALA A 33 -3.25 6.61 1.41
N LEU A 34 -2.25 7.48 1.65
CA LEU A 34 -0.94 7.39 1.02
C LEU A 34 -0.24 6.07 1.35
N GLY A 35 -0.27 5.65 2.62
CA GLY A 35 0.30 4.38 3.08
C GLY A 35 -0.28 3.18 2.33
N ILE A 36 -1.59 3.15 2.13
CA ILE A 36 -2.30 2.11 1.37
C ILE A 36 -1.98 2.17 -0.12
N PHE A 37 -2.01 3.37 -0.71
CA PHE A 37 -1.71 3.54 -2.13
C PHE A 37 -0.31 3.00 -2.47
N VAL A 38 0.69 3.46 -1.73
CA VAL A 38 2.09 3.11 -1.98
C VAL A 38 2.37 1.65 -1.64
N SER A 39 1.64 1.05 -0.68
CA SER A 39 1.78 -0.38 -0.39
C SER A 39 1.20 -1.28 -1.46
N PHE A 40 0.24 -0.82 -2.26
CA PHE A 40 -0.31 -1.64 -3.34
C PHE A 40 0.58 -1.62 -4.60
N LEU A 41 1.50 -0.66 -4.70
CA LEU A 41 2.48 -0.62 -5.78
C LEU A 41 3.57 -1.70 -5.55
N PRO A 42 3.94 -2.48 -6.59
CA PRO A 42 4.93 -3.56 -6.46
C PRO A 42 6.38 -3.03 -6.44
N ILE A 43 6.67 -2.07 -5.56
CA ILE A 43 7.95 -1.37 -5.40
C ILE A 43 8.71 -1.89 -4.18
N MET A 44 9.09 -3.17 -4.23
CA MET A 44 9.77 -3.85 -3.13
C MET A 44 11.14 -3.18 -2.83
N GLY A 45 11.47 -3.06 -1.54
CA GLY A 45 12.76 -2.52 -1.07
C GLY A 45 12.80 -1.00 -0.88
N VAL A 46 12.18 -0.21 -1.78
CA VAL A 46 12.16 1.27 -1.70
C VAL A 46 10.86 1.85 -1.14
N GLN A 47 9.85 1.01 -0.93
CA GLN A 47 8.51 1.39 -0.49
C GLN A 47 8.51 2.30 0.75
N THR A 48 9.20 1.91 1.83
CA THR A 48 9.23 2.67 3.08
C THR A 48 9.81 4.07 2.89
N PHE A 49 10.90 4.17 2.12
CA PHE A 49 11.51 5.45 1.79
C PHE A 49 10.53 6.34 1.01
N LEU A 50 9.87 5.79 -0.01
CA LEU A 50 8.87 6.51 -0.79
C LEU A 50 7.68 6.95 0.05
N ILE A 51 7.17 6.12 0.96
CA ILE A 51 6.09 6.49 1.88
C ILE A 51 6.49 7.70 2.72
N VAL A 52 7.67 7.66 3.33
CA VAL A 52 8.14 8.76 4.21
C VAL A 52 8.41 10.03 3.40
N ALA A 53 9.04 9.91 2.23
CA ALA A 53 9.33 11.03 1.34
C ALA A 53 8.05 11.68 0.83
N LEU A 54 7.09 10.90 0.33
CA LEU A 54 5.81 11.41 -0.14
C LEU A 54 4.96 11.98 1.00
N ALA A 55 4.97 11.35 2.18
CA ALA A 55 4.26 11.88 3.34
C ALA A 55 4.84 13.23 3.78
N ALA A 56 6.17 13.39 3.74
CA ALA A 56 6.83 14.66 4.02
C ALA A 56 6.49 15.73 2.96
N LEU A 57 6.57 15.37 1.68
CA LEU A 57 6.31 16.28 0.55
C LEU A 57 4.86 16.77 0.51
N LEU A 58 3.91 15.88 0.81
CA LEU A 58 2.48 16.20 0.83
C LEU A 58 2.01 16.76 2.18
N HIS A 59 2.92 16.98 3.13
CA HIS A 59 2.60 17.42 4.50
C HIS A 59 1.56 16.53 5.21
N MET A 60 1.62 15.22 4.95
CA MET A 60 0.77 14.19 5.54
C MET A 60 1.42 13.56 6.77
N ASN A 61 0.61 12.91 7.61
CA ASN A 61 1.12 12.28 8.81
C ASN A 61 1.94 11.02 8.47
N LYS A 62 3.26 11.08 8.71
CA LYS A 62 4.22 10.01 8.40
C LYS A 62 3.94 8.73 9.18
N ALA A 63 3.58 8.85 10.46
CA ALA A 63 3.26 7.70 11.31
C ALA A 63 2.03 6.97 10.76
N SER A 64 0.96 7.70 10.43
CA SER A 64 -0.23 7.12 9.80
C SER A 64 0.08 6.44 8.46
N ALA A 65 0.92 7.06 7.63
CA ALA A 65 1.32 6.47 6.35
C ALA A 65 2.10 5.16 6.52
N LEU A 66 3.02 5.10 7.48
CA LEU A 66 3.75 3.89 7.80
C LEU A 66 2.87 2.80 8.41
N LEU A 67 1.93 3.16 9.29
CA LEU A 67 1.04 2.16 9.91
C LEU A 67 0.14 1.49 8.87
N PHE A 68 -0.43 2.28 7.98
CA PHE A 68 -1.35 1.78 6.98
C PHE A 68 -0.63 1.03 5.84
N SER A 69 0.66 1.30 5.61
CA SER A 69 1.41 0.51 4.63
C SER A 69 1.66 -0.94 5.08
N LEU A 70 1.63 -1.21 6.40
CA LEU A 70 1.79 -2.56 6.96
C LEU A 70 0.62 -3.51 6.67
N VAL A 71 -0.46 -3.00 6.07
CA VAL A 71 -1.58 -3.85 5.59
C VAL A 71 -1.08 -4.85 4.55
N LEU A 72 -0.11 -4.47 3.72
CA LEU A 72 0.55 -5.40 2.81
C LEU A 72 1.70 -6.11 3.55
N ASN A 73 1.48 -7.38 3.87
CA ASN A 73 2.41 -8.24 4.59
C ASN A 73 2.56 -9.59 3.84
N PRO A 74 3.51 -10.46 4.23
CA PRO A 74 3.73 -11.75 3.56
C PRO A 74 2.48 -12.64 3.43
N ALA A 75 1.47 -12.48 4.28
CA ALA A 75 0.21 -13.21 4.16
C ALA A 75 -0.77 -12.57 3.16
N THR A 76 -0.74 -11.24 3.00
CA THR A 76 -1.69 -10.51 2.15
C THR A 76 -1.13 -10.13 0.77
N PHE A 77 0.18 -10.13 0.56
CA PHE A 77 0.77 -9.69 -0.71
C PHE A 77 0.39 -10.59 -1.90
N ILE A 78 0.36 -11.92 -1.70
CA ILE A 78 0.02 -12.88 -2.77
C ILE A 78 -1.40 -12.62 -3.30
N PRO A 79 -2.46 -12.62 -2.47
CA PRO A 79 -3.81 -12.39 -2.97
C PRO A 79 -4.00 -10.97 -3.52
N ILE A 80 -3.38 -9.95 -2.92
CA ILE A 80 -3.50 -8.56 -3.38
C ILE A 80 -2.84 -8.38 -4.75
N TYR A 81 -1.60 -8.84 -4.94
CA TYR A 81 -0.91 -8.71 -6.22
C TYR A 81 -1.51 -9.61 -7.31
N GLY A 82 -2.03 -10.79 -6.95
CA GLY A 82 -2.81 -11.60 -7.88
C GLY A 82 -4.06 -10.87 -8.39
N PHE A 83 -4.79 -10.22 -7.49
CA PHE A 83 -5.96 -9.41 -7.86
C PHE A 83 -5.57 -8.17 -8.68
N ASN A 84 -4.52 -7.46 -8.27
CA ASN A 84 -4.02 -6.30 -9.01
C ASN A 84 -3.59 -6.69 -10.42
N TYR A 85 -2.85 -7.79 -10.57
CA TYR A 85 -2.51 -8.33 -11.89
C TYR A 85 -3.75 -8.62 -12.73
N TRP A 86 -4.74 -9.31 -12.15
CA TRP A 86 -5.99 -9.62 -12.85
C TRP A 86 -6.72 -8.36 -13.32
N VAL A 87 -6.86 -7.36 -12.46
CA VAL A 87 -7.46 -6.06 -12.82
C VAL A 87 -6.67 -5.40 -13.95
N GLY A 88 -5.35 -5.29 -13.82
CA GLY A 88 -4.51 -4.65 -14.82
C GLY A 88 -4.43 -5.37 -16.15
N PHE A 89 -4.50 -6.70 -16.13
CA PHE A 89 -4.54 -7.53 -17.33
C PHE A 89 -5.79 -7.25 -18.16
N HIS A 90 -6.95 -7.13 -17.51
CA HIS A 90 -8.20 -6.73 -18.16
C HIS A 90 -8.18 -5.26 -18.60
N LEU A 91 -7.60 -4.36 -17.81
CA LEU A 91 -7.48 -2.94 -18.15
C LEU A 91 -6.62 -2.69 -19.39
N LEU A 92 -5.53 -3.45 -19.55
CA LEU A 92 -4.64 -3.34 -20.71
C LEU A 92 -5.18 -4.10 -21.94
N ALA A 93 -6.42 -4.60 -21.88
CA ALA A 93 -7.08 -5.32 -22.97
C ALA A 93 -6.26 -6.50 -23.54
N ARG A 94 -5.43 -7.14 -22.71
CA ARG A 94 -4.59 -8.28 -23.11
C ARG A 94 -5.37 -9.59 -23.21
N GLN A 95 -6.68 -9.51 -23.46
CA GLN A 95 -7.57 -10.66 -23.50
C GLN A 95 -7.10 -11.66 -24.57
N GLY A 96 -6.66 -12.85 -24.15
CA GLY A 96 -6.08 -13.88 -25.02
C GLY A 96 -4.56 -14.02 -24.96
N GLU A 97 -3.85 -13.08 -24.34
CA GLU A 97 -2.39 -13.12 -24.15
C GLU A 97 -2.00 -13.53 -22.72
N GLN A 98 -2.85 -14.29 -22.03
CA GLN A 98 -2.49 -14.79 -20.70
C GLN A 98 -1.30 -15.75 -20.86
N PRO A 99 -0.13 -15.42 -20.29
CA PRO A 99 1.03 -16.28 -20.44
C PRO A 99 0.75 -17.64 -19.81
N GLY A 100 0.97 -18.71 -20.58
CA GLY A 100 0.90 -20.06 -20.04
C GLY A 100 1.98 -20.29 -18.98
N VAL A 101 1.72 -21.18 -18.01
CA VAL A 101 2.72 -21.53 -16.97
C VAL A 101 4.04 -21.98 -17.61
N THR A 102 3.98 -22.73 -18.71
CA THR A 102 5.16 -23.20 -19.45
C THR A 102 5.94 -22.05 -20.09
N GLU A 103 5.27 -21.07 -20.71
CA GLU A 103 5.90 -19.90 -21.31
C GLU A 103 6.56 -19.01 -20.25
N LEU A 104 5.90 -18.85 -19.10
CA LEU A 104 6.45 -18.16 -17.96
C LEU A 104 7.75 -18.81 -17.48
N ILE A 105 7.76 -20.14 -17.30
CA ILE A 105 8.96 -20.87 -16.85
C ILE A 105 10.10 -20.74 -17.86
N GLN A 106 9.80 -20.76 -19.17
CA GLN A 106 10.81 -20.61 -20.22
C GLN A 106 11.46 -19.23 -20.19
N HIS A 107 10.67 -18.15 -20.14
CA HIS A 107 11.21 -16.78 -20.09
C HIS A 107 11.90 -16.48 -18.75
N LEU A 108 11.43 -17.05 -17.63
CA LEU A 108 12.12 -16.89 -16.34
C LEU A 108 13.47 -17.61 -16.29
N ARG A 109 13.62 -18.72 -17.02
CA ARG A 109 14.89 -19.47 -17.10
C ARG A 109 15.90 -18.76 -18.01
N ASN A 110 15.43 -18.06 -19.03
CA ASN A 110 16.25 -17.37 -20.00
C ASN A 110 16.46 -15.91 -19.58
N LEU A 111 17.58 -15.59 -18.93
CA LEU A 111 17.90 -14.22 -18.48
C LEU A 111 18.45 -13.34 -19.62
N ASN A 112 17.76 -13.30 -20.76
CA ASN A 112 18.10 -12.42 -21.89
C ASN A 112 17.19 -11.17 -21.94
N LEU A 113 17.56 -10.19 -22.78
CA LEU A 113 16.81 -8.94 -22.94
C LEU A 113 15.39 -9.17 -23.47
N ASP A 114 15.20 -10.19 -24.31
CA ASP A 114 13.89 -10.53 -24.85
C ASP A 114 12.95 -11.04 -23.76
N SER A 115 13.44 -11.90 -22.87
CA SER A 115 12.65 -12.40 -21.74
C SER A 115 12.38 -11.33 -20.71
N PHE A 116 13.31 -10.40 -20.51
CA PHE A 116 13.06 -9.23 -19.66
C PHE A 116 11.96 -8.33 -20.24
N SER A 117 12.00 -8.07 -21.55
CA SER A 117 11.00 -7.26 -22.26
C SER A 117 9.63 -7.93 -22.23
N TRP A 118 9.61 -9.24 -22.48
CA TRP A 118 8.40 -10.05 -22.41
C TRP A 118 7.78 -10.04 -21.01
N ALA A 119 8.59 -10.28 -19.96
CA ALA A 119 8.13 -10.26 -18.57
C ALA A 119 7.63 -8.86 -18.18
N THR A 120 8.29 -7.82 -18.66
CA THR A 120 7.86 -6.44 -18.41
C THR A 120 6.49 -6.17 -19.01
N LEU A 121 6.28 -6.58 -20.26
CA LEU A 121 5.02 -6.37 -20.96
C LEU A 121 3.87 -7.22 -20.40
N HIS A 122 4.12 -8.49 -20.07
CA HIS A 122 3.05 -9.45 -19.73
C HIS A 122 2.82 -9.63 -18.23
N LEU A 123 3.77 -9.24 -17.38
CA LEU A 123 3.68 -9.38 -15.92
C LEU A 123 3.74 -8.03 -15.22
N VAL A 124 4.82 -7.28 -15.45
CA VAL A 124 5.10 -6.03 -14.72
C VAL A 124 4.08 -4.95 -15.09
N ALA A 125 3.88 -4.67 -16.38
CA ALA A 125 2.97 -3.61 -16.82
C ALA A 125 1.51 -3.82 -16.37
N PRO A 126 0.92 -5.03 -16.54
CA PRO A 126 -0.41 -5.31 -15.99
C PRO A 126 -0.45 -5.19 -14.47
N LEU A 127 0.55 -5.74 -13.76
CA LEU A 127 0.59 -5.64 -12.30
C LEU A 127 0.63 -4.19 -11.84
N PHE A 128 1.49 -3.36 -12.43
CA PHE A 128 1.57 -1.93 -12.11
C PHE A 128 0.28 -1.18 -12.46
N ALA A 129 -0.31 -1.43 -13.63
CA ALA A 129 -1.55 -0.78 -14.05
C ALA A 129 -2.70 -1.10 -13.09
N GLY A 130 -2.87 -2.37 -12.73
CA GLY A 130 -3.90 -2.76 -11.77
C GLY A 130 -3.59 -2.31 -10.35
N SER A 131 -2.33 -2.37 -9.91
CA SER A 131 -1.92 -1.81 -8.62
C SER A 131 -2.19 -0.32 -8.50
N PHE A 132 -1.99 0.45 -9.59
CA PHE A 132 -2.31 1.87 -9.60
C PHE A 132 -3.81 2.12 -9.43
N VAL A 133 -4.65 1.41 -10.18
CA VAL A 133 -6.11 1.58 -10.12
C VAL A 133 -6.67 1.07 -8.79
N VAL A 134 -6.36 -0.16 -8.41
CA VAL A 134 -6.86 -0.76 -7.16
C VAL A 134 -6.31 -0.01 -5.95
N GLY A 135 -5.02 0.34 -5.97
CA GLY A 135 -4.39 1.15 -4.92
C GLY A 135 -5.04 2.53 -4.79
N ALA A 136 -5.35 3.22 -5.90
CA ALA A 136 -6.01 4.51 -5.87
C ALA A 136 -7.42 4.42 -5.29
N LEU A 137 -8.21 3.41 -5.71
CA LEU A 137 -9.54 3.16 -5.17
C LEU A 137 -9.49 2.85 -3.67
N ALA A 138 -8.57 1.96 -3.25
CA ALA A 138 -8.37 1.61 -1.85
C ALA A 138 -7.95 2.84 -1.02
N ALA A 139 -7.08 3.69 -1.56
CA ALA A 139 -6.66 4.93 -0.90
C ALA A 139 -7.82 5.90 -0.70
N VAL A 140 -8.70 6.09 -1.70
CA VAL A 140 -9.90 6.93 -1.57
C VAL A 140 -10.85 6.39 -0.51
N ILE A 141 -11.09 5.08 -0.50
CA ILE A 141 -11.94 4.41 0.49
C ILE A 141 -11.36 4.61 1.89
N VAL A 142 -10.07 4.35 2.07
CA VAL A 142 -9.39 4.47 3.37
C VAL A 142 -9.35 5.91 3.85
N PHE A 143 -9.11 6.88 2.95
CA PHE A 143 -9.21 8.29 3.28
C PHE A 143 -10.59 8.62 3.88
N GLY A 144 -11.66 8.24 3.17
CA GLY A 144 -13.03 8.48 3.61
C GLY A 144 -13.34 7.80 4.94
N MET A 145 -12.98 6.53 5.10
CA MET A 145 -13.20 5.78 6.34
C MET A 145 -12.47 6.42 7.53
N VAL A 146 -11.18 6.70 7.40
CA VAL A 146 -10.37 7.30 8.48
C VAL A 146 -10.88 8.70 8.80
N TYR A 147 -11.17 9.51 7.79
CA TYR A 147 -11.72 10.85 7.96
C TYR A 147 -13.04 10.80 8.74
N LEU A 148 -14.01 10.00 8.30
CA LEU A 148 -15.33 9.88 8.95
C LEU A 148 -15.21 9.35 10.38
N LEU A 149 -14.36 8.35 10.62
CA LEU A 149 -14.13 7.80 11.96
C LEU A 149 -13.56 8.84 12.92
N LEU A 150 -12.60 9.65 12.47
CA LEU A 150 -12.02 10.72 13.29
C LEU A 150 -13.01 11.86 13.52
N VAL A 151 -13.76 12.26 12.48
CA VAL A 151 -14.79 13.32 12.60
C VAL A 151 -15.91 12.91 13.56
N LYS A 152 -16.43 11.69 13.45
CA LYS A 152 -17.48 11.18 14.32
C LYS A 152 -17.02 11.10 15.78
N ASN A 153 -15.75 10.76 16.00
CA ASN A 153 -15.18 10.59 17.33
C ASN A 153 -14.42 11.82 17.85
N ARG A 154 -14.68 13.03 17.32
CA ARG A 154 -14.01 14.27 17.73
C ARG A 154 -13.99 14.51 19.24
N LYS A 155 -15.07 14.15 19.94
CA LYS A 155 -15.19 14.28 21.41
C LYS A 155 -14.21 13.38 22.18
N ARG A 156 -13.81 12.25 21.58
CA ARG A 156 -12.87 11.29 22.18
C ARG A 156 -11.41 11.68 21.97
N PHE A 157 -11.14 12.58 21.02
CA PHE A 157 -9.81 13.09 20.72
C PHE A 157 -9.83 14.63 20.74
N PRO A 158 -9.76 15.26 21.93
CA PRO A 158 -9.91 16.72 22.11
C PRO A 158 -8.85 17.60 21.42
N GLY A 159 -7.89 17.01 20.68
CA GLY A 159 -6.87 17.73 19.90
C GLY A 159 -7.18 17.86 18.41
N LEU A 160 -8.32 17.36 17.93
CA LEU A 160 -8.72 17.43 16.51
C LEU A 160 -9.20 18.86 16.17
N ARG A 161 -8.26 19.74 15.83
CA ARG A 161 -8.56 21.01 15.16
C ARG A 161 -8.73 20.81 13.66
#